data_AF-A0A382BQC6-F1
#
_entry.id   AF-A0A382BQC6-F1
#
_cell.length_a   1.000
_cell.length_b   1.000
_cell.length_c   1.000
_cell.angle_alpha   90.00
_cell.angle_beta   90.00
_cell.angle_gamma   90.00
#
_symmetry.space_group_name_H-M   'P 1'
#
loop_
_entity.id
_entity.type
_entity.pdbx_description
1 polymer ?
#
loop_
_entity_poly.entity_id
_entity_poly.type
_entity_poly.pdbx_seq_one_letter_code
_entity_poly.pdbx_strand_id
1 'polypeptide(L)'
;GQYKGGIKTGNWKYYIQGHTDRYYNLKFIDGEIASVNYHDGDEQWAGTPIMHKDSVIANGTYLAQTGDSEYNFNLSPEVFVQMIDNSSHGRLTRWWGNGEVYSEGNYTYGKKQGKFSWWYESGGLKETRFWNDDKPAGNTTQWYENGKKYAEGTYKKGMLHGQLIWWYEDGQKKEEVNFLQGERDGFAWWWYPDGAKKGVADISNGLGKITLFSLDGTHTKQYEVMENQIFCSSGEILFSIDQVSTNAPMPIGDGTCDCADCSDEPSN
;
A
#
# COMPACT_ATOMS: atom_id res chain seq x y z
N GLY A 1 -19.97 12.66 33.56
CA GLY A 1 -20.95 13.63 33.05
C GLY A 1 -21.93 14.00 34.16
N GLN A 2 -23.15 14.40 33.80
CA GLN A 2 -24.18 14.87 34.73
C GLN A 2 -25.49 14.09 34.55
N TYR A 3 -26.30 14.05 35.61
CA TYR A 3 -27.65 13.47 35.60
C TYR A 3 -28.66 14.53 36.05
N LYS A 4 -29.86 14.48 35.46
CA LYS A 4 -31.03 15.26 35.91
C LYS A 4 -32.22 14.30 36.01
N GLY A 5 -32.75 14.13 37.22
CA GLY A 5 -33.84 13.16 37.46
C GLY A 5 -33.47 11.72 37.14
N GLY A 6 -32.19 11.33 37.29
CA GLY A 6 -31.69 9.99 36.95
C GLY A 6 -31.39 9.78 35.46
N ILE A 7 -31.71 10.75 34.60
CA ILE A 7 -31.48 10.70 33.16
C ILE A 7 -30.16 11.39 32.81
N LYS A 8 -29.34 10.79 31.93
CA LYS A 8 -28.09 11.39 31.47
C LYS A 8 -28.37 12.72 30.75
N THR A 9 -27.62 13.75 31.09
CA THR A 9 -27.70 15.06 30.43
C THR A 9 -26.33 15.74 30.43
N GLY A 10 -26.17 16.76 29.59
CA GLY A 10 -24.96 17.56 29.50
C GLY A 10 -23.81 16.83 28.80
N ASN A 11 -22.58 17.27 29.06
CA ASN A 11 -21.39 16.74 28.41
C ASN A 11 -20.83 15.54 29.18
N TRP A 12 -20.44 14.52 28.43
CA TRP A 12 -19.87 13.27 28.92
C TRP A 12 -18.60 12.94 28.16
N LYS A 13 -17.63 12.37 28.86
CA LYS A 13 -16.37 11.92 28.30
C LYS A 13 -16.21 10.42 28.58
N TYR A 14 -16.03 9.63 27.54
CA TYR A 14 -15.84 8.18 27.61
C TYR A 14 -14.46 7.84 27.06
N TYR A 15 -13.61 7.24 27.87
CA TYR A 15 -12.26 6.86 27.45
C TYR A 15 -12.28 5.49 26.79
N ILE A 16 -11.48 5.33 25.72
CA ILE A 16 -11.26 4.03 25.11
C ILE A 16 -10.51 3.13 26.09
N GLN A 17 -10.90 1.87 26.17
CA GLN A 17 -10.31 0.92 27.12
C GLN A 17 -8.80 0.81 26.90
N GLY A 18 -8.01 1.06 27.94
CA GLY A 18 -6.56 1.00 27.88
C GLY A 18 -5.87 2.28 27.39
N HIS A 19 -6.62 3.32 27.03
CA HIS A 19 -6.07 4.59 26.52
C HIS A 19 -6.46 5.77 27.41
N THR A 20 -5.58 6.78 27.46
CA THR A 20 -5.82 8.03 28.22
C THR A 20 -5.99 9.25 27.32
N ASP A 21 -5.57 9.12 26.07
CA ASP A 21 -5.55 10.11 24.99
C ASP A 21 -6.64 9.85 23.94
N ARG A 22 -7.22 8.64 23.91
CA ARG A 22 -8.38 8.29 23.07
C ARG A 22 -9.68 8.33 23.86
N TYR A 23 -10.64 9.12 23.40
CA TYR A 23 -11.93 9.24 24.08
C TYR A 23 -13.03 9.81 23.18
N TYR A 24 -14.28 9.58 23.53
CA TYR A 24 -15.41 10.29 22.96
C TYR A 24 -15.92 11.40 23.89
N ASN A 25 -16.20 12.56 23.31
CA ASN A 25 -17.01 13.61 23.91
C ASN A 25 -18.45 13.48 23.40
N LEU A 26 -19.38 13.16 24.30
CA LEU A 26 -20.80 13.00 24.01
C LEU A 26 -21.59 14.14 24.66
N LYS A 27 -22.62 14.62 23.96
CA LYS A 27 -23.63 15.52 24.54
C LYS A 27 -24.95 14.77 24.66
N PHE A 28 -25.51 14.73 25.86
CA PHE A 28 -26.82 14.13 26.12
C PHE A 28 -27.88 15.21 26.34
N ILE A 29 -29.06 15.04 25.71
CA ILE A 29 -30.26 15.85 25.94
C ILE A 29 -31.39 14.89 26.25
N ASP A 30 -31.93 15.00 27.47
CA ASP A 30 -33.04 14.16 27.97
C ASP A 30 -32.82 12.64 27.78
N GLY A 31 -31.58 12.18 27.96
CA GLY A 31 -31.19 10.77 27.88
C GLY A 31 -30.69 10.33 26.51
N GLU A 32 -30.94 11.12 25.46
CA GLU A 32 -30.56 10.83 24.08
C GLU A 32 -29.22 11.48 23.71
N ILE A 33 -28.47 10.82 22.83
CA ILE A 33 -27.20 11.35 22.31
C ILE A 33 -27.51 12.43 21.25
N ALA A 34 -27.17 13.67 21.56
CA ALA A 34 -27.33 14.81 20.66
C ALA A 34 -26.10 15.03 19.75
N SER A 35 -24.91 14.66 20.20
CA SER A 35 -23.67 14.76 19.39
C SER A 35 -22.58 13.85 19.93
N VAL A 36 -21.74 13.33 19.02
CA VAL A 36 -20.54 12.55 19.35
C VAL A 36 -19.34 13.15 18.64
N ASN A 37 -18.23 13.27 19.35
CA ASN A 37 -16.93 13.63 18.81
C ASN A 37 -15.86 12.68 19.36
N TYR A 38 -15.29 11.84 18.51
CA TYR A 38 -14.17 10.96 18.85
C TYR A 38 -12.87 11.75 18.80
N HIS A 39 -11.99 11.56 19.78
CA HIS A 39 -10.66 12.16 19.86
C HIS A 39 -9.60 11.06 19.89
N ASP A 40 -8.54 11.25 19.10
CA ASP A 40 -7.35 10.40 19.07
C ASP A 40 -6.12 11.31 19.02
N GLY A 41 -5.54 11.56 20.18
CA GLY A 41 -4.51 12.60 20.34
C GLY A 41 -5.07 13.99 19.98
N ASP A 42 -4.45 14.64 18.99
CA ASP A 42 -4.84 15.98 18.52
C ASP A 42 -5.93 15.95 17.43
N GLU A 43 -6.21 14.77 16.87
CA GLU A 43 -7.22 14.59 15.83
C GLU A 43 -8.61 14.34 16.44
N GLN A 44 -9.65 14.75 15.70
CA GLN A 44 -11.03 14.55 16.14
C GLN A 44 -11.99 14.29 14.98
N TRP A 45 -13.01 13.48 15.24
CA TRP A 45 -14.02 13.06 14.27
C TRP A 45 -15.42 13.19 14.87
N ALA A 46 -16.21 14.12 14.34
CA ALA A 46 -17.60 14.29 14.72
C ALA A 46 -18.53 13.57 13.74
N GLY A 47 -19.39 12.70 14.26
CA GLY A 47 -20.31 11.91 13.42
C GLY A 47 -21.37 11.18 14.23
N THR A 48 -22.35 10.62 13.54
CA THR A 48 -23.40 9.78 14.12
C THR A 48 -22.85 8.38 14.36
N PRO A 49 -22.89 7.85 15.60
CA PRO A 49 -22.49 6.47 15.87
C PRO A 49 -23.49 5.50 15.24
N ILE A 50 -23.01 4.54 14.43
CA ILE A 50 -23.85 3.54 13.77
C ILE A 50 -23.21 2.15 13.79
N MET A 51 -24.05 1.12 13.69
CA MET A 51 -23.62 -0.26 13.44
C MET A 51 -23.73 -0.56 11.94
N HIS A 52 -22.65 -0.97 11.29
CA HIS A 52 -22.58 -1.08 9.82
C HIS A 52 -23.56 -2.09 9.22
N LYS A 53 -23.81 -3.22 9.88
CA LYS A 53 -24.58 -4.36 9.34
C LYS A 53 -26.06 -4.07 9.13
N ASP A 54 -26.63 -3.14 9.91
CA ASP A 54 -28.09 -2.92 9.99
C ASP A 54 -28.51 -1.48 9.64
N SER A 55 -27.59 -0.66 9.14
CA SER A 55 -27.85 0.77 8.90
C SER A 55 -28.21 1.06 7.45
N VAL A 56 -29.37 1.68 7.21
CA VAL A 56 -29.66 2.40 5.97
C VAL A 56 -28.86 3.71 6.02
N ILE A 57 -27.81 3.78 5.23
CA ILE A 57 -26.91 4.93 5.23
C ILE A 57 -27.53 6.05 4.39
N ALA A 58 -28.04 7.08 5.08
CA ALA A 58 -28.52 8.32 4.46
C ALA A 58 -27.38 9.32 4.27
N ASN A 59 -27.72 10.53 3.81
CA ASN A 59 -26.75 11.63 3.79
C ASN A 59 -26.39 11.99 5.24
N GLY A 60 -25.11 11.95 5.57
CA GLY A 60 -24.65 12.11 6.94
C GLY A 60 -23.16 11.85 7.12
N THR A 61 -22.65 12.09 8.32
CA THR A 61 -21.29 11.75 8.72
C THR A 61 -21.36 10.75 9.85
N TYR A 62 -20.62 9.66 9.74
CA TYR A 62 -20.82 8.47 10.56
C TYR A 62 -19.51 8.02 11.20
N LEU A 63 -19.63 7.59 12.45
CA LEU A 63 -18.63 6.78 13.16
C LEU A 63 -19.22 5.38 13.22
N ALA A 64 -18.70 4.45 12.44
CA ALA A 64 -19.26 3.11 12.33
C ALA A 64 -18.42 2.07 13.09
N GLN A 65 -19.11 1.08 13.65
CA GLN A 65 -18.55 -0.16 14.20
C GLN A 65 -19.26 -1.35 13.57
N THR A 66 -18.63 -2.52 13.54
CA THR A 66 -19.24 -3.76 13.07
C THR A 66 -19.63 -4.63 14.26
N GLY A 67 -20.85 -5.15 14.26
CA GLY A 67 -21.35 -6.01 15.34
C GLY A 67 -22.86 -6.15 15.32
N ASP A 68 -23.38 -7.06 16.13
CA ASP A 68 -24.81 -7.33 16.29
C ASP A 68 -25.39 -6.70 17.58
N SER A 69 -24.61 -5.84 18.26
CA SER A 69 -24.99 -5.16 19.51
C SER A 69 -24.91 -3.63 19.39
N GLU A 70 -25.32 -2.92 20.44
CA GLU A 70 -25.24 -1.44 20.49
C GLU A 70 -23.80 -0.93 20.32
N TYR A 71 -23.68 0.32 19.85
CA TYR A 71 -22.41 1.01 19.67
C TYR A 71 -21.62 1.10 20.98
N ASN A 72 -20.38 0.63 20.98
CA ASN A 72 -19.55 0.54 22.18
C ASN A 72 -18.57 1.70 22.27
N PHE A 73 -18.89 2.68 23.13
CA PHE A 73 -18.04 3.86 23.38
C PHE A 73 -16.76 3.58 24.18
N ASN A 74 -16.50 2.33 24.60
CA ASN A 74 -15.21 1.92 25.15
C ASN A 74 -14.23 1.44 24.07
N LEU A 75 -14.68 1.32 22.81
CA LEU A 75 -13.88 0.91 21.66
C LEU A 75 -13.76 2.07 20.66
N SER A 76 -12.64 2.13 19.94
CA SER A 76 -12.46 3.05 18.82
C SER A 76 -13.51 2.79 17.73
N PRO A 77 -13.83 3.79 16.89
CA PRO A 77 -14.60 3.56 15.68
C PRO A 77 -13.78 2.69 14.72
N GLU A 78 -14.45 1.90 13.88
CA GLU A 78 -13.76 1.16 12.81
C GLU A 78 -13.67 1.99 11.52
N VAL A 79 -14.69 2.83 11.28
CA VAL A 79 -14.77 3.68 10.09
C VAL A 79 -15.36 5.03 10.44
N PHE A 80 -14.78 6.08 9.87
CA PHE A 80 -15.34 7.43 9.81
C PHE A 80 -15.57 7.75 8.35
N VAL A 81 -16.81 8.09 7.99
CA VAL A 81 -17.19 8.37 6.60
C VAL A 81 -18.30 9.41 6.53
N GLN A 82 -18.21 10.31 5.57
CA GLN A 82 -19.35 11.13 5.15
C GLN A 82 -19.95 10.55 3.87
N MET A 83 -21.27 10.56 3.82
CA MET A 83 -22.09 10.01 2.73
C MET A 83 -22.98 11.12 2.18
N ILE A 84 -22.94 11.29 0.86
CA ILE A 84 -23.75 12.25 0.11
C ILE A 84 -24.25 11.53 -1.14
N ASP A 85 -25.56 11.49 -1.32
CA ASP A 85 -26.26 10.85 -2.43
C ASP A 85 -25.80 9.40 -2.63
N ASN A 86 -25.82 8.64 -1.53
CA ASN A 86 -25.40 7.24 -1.46
C ASN A 86 -23.92 6.99 -1.85
N SER A 87 -23.09 8.03 -1.83
CA SER A 87 -21.68 7.97 -2.21
C SER A 87 -20.79 8.56 -1.11
N SER A 88 -19.60 7.99 -0.90
CA SER A 88 -18.64 8.56 0.06
C SER A 88 -18.13 9.93 -0.40
N HIS A 89 -17.97 10.85 0.54
CA HIS A 89 -17.49 12.20 0.28
C HIS A 89 -16.63 12.68 1.45
N GLY A 90 -15.62 13.50 1.17
CA GLY A 90 -14.71 14.02 2.19
C GLY A 90 -13.77 12.95 2.76
N ARG A 91 -13.33 13.16 4.00
CA ARG A 91 -12.36 12.29 4.69
C ARG A 91 -13.00 10.94 5.00
N LEU A 92 -12.31 9.88 4.61
CA LEU A 92 -12.52 8.52 5.08
C LEU A 92 -11.35 8.16 5.99
N THR A 93 -11.63 7.77 7.22
CA THR A 93 -10.64 7.17 8.13
C THR A 93 -11.11 5.77 8.48
N ARG A 94 -10.19 4.81 8.52
CA ARG A 94 -10.43 3.45 9.00
C ARG A 94 -9.41 3.15 10.08
N TRP A 95 -9.82 2.41 11.09
CA TRP A 95 -8.96 1.96 12.17
C TRP A 95 -8.82 0.44 12.17
N TRP A 96 -7.71 -0.03 12.70
CA TRP A 96 -7.50 -1.41 13.09
C TRP A 96 -8.32 -1.74 14.34
N GLY A 97 -8.45 -3.03 14.67
CA GLY A 97 -9.17 -3.48 15.87
C GLY A 97 -8.53 -3.01 17.19
N ASN A 98 -7.23 -2.68 17.16
CA ASN A 98 -6.51 -2.09 18.30
C ASN A 98 -6.70 -0.56 18.41
N GLY A 99 -7.45 0.06 17.51
CA GLY A 99 -7.69 1.51 17.49
C GLY A 99 -6.59 2.34 16.85
N GLU A 100 -5.53 1.75 16.29
CA GLU A 100 -4.58 2.47 15.44
C GLU A 100 -5.20 2.77 14.07
N VAL A 101 -4.83 3.90 13.46
CA VAL A 101 -5.32 4.24 12.12
C VAL A 101 -4.82 3.18 11.13
N TYR A 102 -5.72 2.57 10.38
CA TYR A 102 -5.41 1.63 9.31
C TYR A 102 -5.18 2.35 7.98
N SER A 103 -6.08 3.26 7.63
CA SER A 103 -6.01 3.99 6.38
C SER A 103 -6.76 5.31 6.45
N GLU A 104 -6.29 6.30 5.72
CA GLU A 104 -7.01 7.55 5.51
C GLU A 104 -6.89 8.02 4.07
N GLY A 105 -7.89 8.76 3.62
CA GLY A 105 -7.84 9.50 2.37
C GLY A 105 -9.16 10.23 2.13
N ASN A 106 -9.27 10.87 0.98
CA ASN A 106 -10.46 11.64 0.64
C ASN A 106 -11.22 11.01 -0.53
N TYR A 107 -12.54 11.13 -0.47
CA TYR A 107 -13.45 10.77 -1.54
C TYR A 107 -14.19 12.00 -2.06
N THR A 108 -14.55 11.97 -3.34
CA THR A 108 -15.46 12.92 -3.95
C THR A 108 -16.49 12.13 -4.73
N TYR A 109 -17.71 12.05 -4.19
CA TYR A 109 -18.83 11.30 -4.76
C TYR A 109 -18.46 9.86 -5.15
N GLY A 110 -17.90 9.12 -4.18
CA GLY A 110 -17.55 7.72 -4.33
C GLY A 110 -16.18 7.45 -4.93
N LYS A 111 -15.50 8.48 -5.48
CA LYS A 111 -14.19 8.34 -6.10
C LYS A 111 -13.05 8.81 -5.22
N LYS A 112 -11.94 8.06 -5.16
CA LYS A 112 -10.72 8.45 -4.43
C LYS A 112 -10.10 9.70 -5.04
N GLN A 113 -9.68 10.61 -4.16
CA GLN A 113 -9.04 11.86 -4.51
C GLN A 113 -7.85 12.18 -3.60
N GLY A 114 -6.77 12.67 -4.20
CA GLY A 114 -5.59 13.15 -3.48
C GLY A 114 -4.79 12.02 -2.82
N LYS A 115 -4.11 12.35 -1.73
CA LYS A 115 -3.26 11.42 -0.99
C LYS A 115 -4.11 10.44 -0.17
N PHE A 116 -3.81 9.17 -0.31
CA PHE A 116 -4.18 8.12 0.62
C PHE A 116 -2.94 7.64 1.36
N SER A 117 -3.13 7.30 2.63
CA SER A 117 -2.10 6.75 3.51
C SER A 117 -2.63 5.48 4.15
N TRP A 118 -1.76 4.50 4.35
CA TRP A 118 -2.03 3.27 5.07
C TRP A 118 -0.93 3.04 6.09
N TRP A 119 -1.28 2.44 7.21
CA TRP A 119 -0.36 2.13 8.30
C TRP A 119 -0.45 0.66 8.70
N TYR A 120 0.64 0.14 9.23
CA TYR A 120 0.68 -1.14 9.92
C TYR A 120 -0.11 -1.07 11.23
N GLU A 121 -0.48 -2.24 11.77
CA GLU A 121 -1.17 -2.34 13.06
C GLU A 121 -0.33 -1.80 14.22
N SER A 122 1.00 -1.78 14.06
CA SER A 122 1.96 -1.14 14.97
C SER A 122 1.98 0.39 14.92
N GLY A 123 1.24 1.01 14.00
CA GLY A 123 1.20 2.47 13.77
C GLY A 123 2.27 3.00 12.81
N GLY A 124 3.19 2.13 12.33
CA GLY A 124 4.18 2.51 11.31
C GLY A 124 3.54 2.80 9.95
N LEU A 125 3.99 3.85 9.25
CA LEU A 125 3.49 4.18 7.90
C LEU A 125 3.85 3.06 6.91
N LYS A 126 2.86 2.50 6.23
CA LYS A 126 3.01 1.37 5.31
C LYS A 126 3.04 1.81 3.85
N GLU A 127 2.14 2.71 3.48
CA GLU A 127 2.03 3.17 2.10
C GLU A 127 1.45 4.58 2.04
N THR A 128 1.90 5.35 1.05
CA THR A 128 1.22 6.55 0.58
C THR A 128 1.07 6.45 -0.92
N ARG A 129 -0.11 6.82 -1.42
CA ARG A 129 -0.42 6.81 -2.85
C ARG A 129 -1.35 7.96 -3.18
N PHE A 130 -1.11 8.62 -4.29
CA PHE A 130 -1.98 9.69 -4.77
C PHE A 130 -2.95 9.15 -5.83
N TRP A 131 -4.16 9.70 -5.81
CA TRP A 131 -5.27 9.32 -6.67
C TRP A 131 -5.91 10.56 -7.31
N ASN A 132 -6.41 10.38 -8.52
CA ASN A 132 -7.25 11.34 -9.22
C ASN A 132 -8.40 10.58 -9.89
N ASP A 133 -9.63 10.75 -9.39
CA ASP A 133 -10.83 10.04 -9.85
C ASP A 133 -10.61 8.51 -9.96
N ASP A 134 -10.23 7.88 -8.86
CA ASP A 134 -9.92 6.43 -8.75
C ASP A 134 -8.74 5.94 -9.61
N LYS A 135 -8.03 6.83 -10.31
CA LYS A 135 -6.81 6.48 -11.04
C LYS A 135 -5.57 6.85 -10.23
N PRO A 136 -4.59 5.94 -10.08
CA PRO A 136 -3.30 6.29 -9.50
C PRO A 136 -2.67 7.47 -10.25
N ALA A 137 -2.17 8.45 -9.51
CA ALA A 137 -1.56 9.66 -10.05
C ALA A 137 -0.50 10.16 -9.08
N GLY A 138 0.63 10.69 -9.54
CA GLY A 138 1.68 11.21 -8.66
C GLY A 138 2.47 10.10 -7.98
N ASN A 139 3.12 10.46 -6.87
CA ASN A 139 4.09 9.59 -6.21
C ASN A 139 3.40 8.51 -5.38
N THR A 140 3.97 7.32 -5.39
CA THR A 140 3.63 6.22 -4.49
C THR A 140 4.90 5.84 -3.75
N THR A 141 4.80 5.69 -2.43
CA THR A 141 5.89 5.18 -1.60
C THR A 141 5.34 4.14 -0.65
N GLN A 142 6.05 3.05 -0.52
CA GLN A 142 5.77 1.95 0.40
C GLN A 142 6.97 1.78 1.32
N TRP A 143 6.72 1.37 2.55
CA TRP A 143 7.74 1.15 3.56
C TRP A 143 7.58 -0.22 4.19
N TYR A 144 8.70 -0.78 4.63
CA TYR A 144 8.74 -1.88 5.58
C TYR A 144 8.30 -1.40 6.96
N GLU A 145 7.93 -2.34 7.84
CA GLU A 145 7.53 -2.02 9.22
C GLU A 145 8.66 -1.37 10.04
N ASN A 146 9.92 -1.63 9.68
CA ASN A 146 11.09 -0.95 10.26
C ASN A 146 11.27 0.52 9.81
N GLY A 147 10.37 1.05 8.97
CA GLY A 147 10.38 2.42 8.47
C GLY A 147 11.29 2.68 7.27
N LYS A 148 12.06 1.69 6.79
CA LYS A 148 12.84 1.81 5.55
C LYS A 148 11.93 1.66 4.33
N LYS A 149 12.28 2.30 3.22
CA LYS A 149 11.51 2.20 1.97
C LYS A 149 11.49 0.76 1.48
N TYR A 150 10.33 0.31 1.01
CA TYR A 150 10.12 -0.94 0.29
C TYR A 150 10.10 -0.69 -1.21
N ALA A 151 9.34 0.31 -1.65
CA ALA A 151 9.22 0.70 -3.05
C ALA A 151 8.85 2.18 -3.20
N GLU A 152 9.25 2.79 -4.31
CA GLU A 152 8.85 4.15 -4.66
C GLU A 152 8.76 4.32 -6.17
N GLY A 153 7.73 5.01 -6.64
CA GLY A 153 7.58 5.31 -8.06
C GLY A 153 6.52 6.35 -8.31
N THR A 154 6.32 6.69 -9.59
CA THR A 154 5.36 7.71 -10.00
C THR A 154 4.34 7.13 -10.97
N TYR A 155 3.07 7.53 -10.81
CA TYR A 155 1.99 7.19 -11.71
C TYR A 155 1.49 8.41 -12.48
N LYS A 156 1.19 8.23 -13.76
CA LYS A 156 0.57 9.25 -14.62
C LYS A 156 -0.61 8.63 -15.36
N LYS A 157 -1.81 9.19 -15.14
CA LYS A 157 -3.07 8.70 -15.74
C LYS A 157 -3.34 7.20 -15.46
N GLY A 158 -2.97 6.72 -14.27
CA GLY A 158 -3.17 5.34 -13.84
C GLY A 158 -2.06 4.37 -14.24
N MET A 159 -1.04 4.81 -14.99
CA MET A 159 0.07 3.96 -15.43
C MET A 159 1.38 4.38 -14.76
N LEU A 160 2.29 3.43 -14.52
CA LEU A 160 3.65 3.74 -14.06
C LEU A 160 4.36 4.62 -15.09
N HIS A 161 5.08 5.62 -14.61
CA HIS A 161 5.78 6.58 -15.44
C HIS A 161 7.00 7.14 -14.71
N GLY A 162 8.16 7.12 -15.38
CA GLY A 162 9.44 7.45 -14.78
C GLY A 162 10.02 6.27 -13.99
N GLN A 163 10.81 6.57 -12.98
CA GLN A 163 11.57 5.58 -12.23
C GLN A 163 10.70 4.89 -11.16
N LEU A 164 10.85 3.57 -11.06
CA LEU A 164 10.35 2.73 -9.98
C LEU A 164 11.54 2.02 -9.33
N ILE A 165 11.67 2.20 -8.02
CA ILE A 165 12.76 1.66 -7.23
C ILE A 165 12.17 0.73 -6.17
N TRP A 166 12.85 -0.40 -5.94
CA TRP A 166 12.61 -1.30 -4.83
C TRP A 166 13.87 -1.42 -3.98
N TRP A 167 13.67 -1.68 -2.69
CA TRP A 167 14.75 -1.91 -1.75
C TRP A 167 14.56 -3.25 -1.04
N TYR A 168 15.66 -3.79 -0.54
CA TYR A 168 15.67 -4.82 0.48
C TYR A 168 15.33 -4.20 1.85
N GLU A 169 14.95 -5.06 2.80
CA GLU A 169 14.55 -4.63 4.14
C GLU A 169 15.69 -3.97 4.94
N ASP A 170 16.94 -4.25 4.59
CA ASP A 170 18.11 -3.58 5.15
C ASP A 170 18.35 -2.17 4.58
N GLY A 171 17.60 -1.78 3.54
CA GLY A 171 17.69 -0.48 2.86
C GLY A 171 18.62 -0.46 1.65
N GLN A 172 19.23 -1.58 1.28
CA GLN A 172 19.98 -1.69 0.03
C GLN A 172 19.02 -1.67 -1.16
N LYS A 173 19.42 -1.06 -2.28
CA LYS A 173 18.62 -1.08 -3.50
C LYS A 173 18.52 -2.52 -4.00
N LYS A 174 17.32 -2.92 -4.42
CA LYS A 174 17.03 -4.22 -5.01
C LYS A 174 16.88 -4.10 -6.52
N GLU A 175 16.09 -3.12 -6.97
CA GLU A 175 15.82 -2.90 -8.39
C GLU A 175 15.51 -1.42 -8.63
N GLU A 176 15.90 -0.90 -9.80
CA GLU A 176 15.62 0.46 -10.25
C GLU A 176 15.33 0.42 -11.74
N VAL A 177 14.11 0.76 -12.17
CA VAL A 177 13.63 0.56 -13.53
C VAL A 177 12.90 1.81 -14.01
N ASN A 178 13.17 2.22 -15.24
CA ASN A 178 12.40 3.28 -15.89
C ASN A 178 11.19 2.72 -16.63
N PHE A 179 10.08 3.45 -16.54
CA PHE A 179 8.80 3.11 -17.17
C PHE A 179 8.27 4.27 -18.02
N LEU A 180 7.70 3.95 -19.18
CA LEU A 180 6.96 4.88 -20.01
C LEU A 180 5.58 4.28 -20.31
N GLN A 181 4.51 4.94 -19.82
CA GLN A 181 3.12 4.51 -20.03
C GLN A 181 2.84 3.07 -19.56
N GLY A 182 3.45 2.67 -18.45
CA GLY A 182 3.26 1.35 -17.86
C GLY A 182 4.22 0.28 -18.36
N GLU A 183 5.01 0.55 -19.40
CA GLU A 183 5.97 -0.41 -19.94
C GLU A 183 7.41 -0.03 -19.58
N ARG A 184 8.29 -1.03 -19.45
CA ARG A 184 9.72 -0.82 -19.15
C ARG A 184 10.35 -0.09 -20.34
N ASP A 185 10.91 1.08 -20.09
CA ASP A 185 11.51 1.94 -21.12
C ASP A 185 12.64 2.79 -20.51
N GLY A 186 13.85 2.63 -21.05
CA GLY A 186 15.11 3.14 -20.55
C GLY A 186 15.92 2.11 -19.75
N PHE A 187 16.81 2.64 -18.90
CA PHE A 187 17.70 1.82 -18.08
C PHE A 187 16.97 1.09 -16.96
N ALA A 188 17.41 -0.12 -16.67
CA ALA A 188 17.03 -0.89 -15.51
C ALA A 188 18.26 -1.51 -14.83
N TRP A 189 18.22 -1.60 -13.51
CA TRP A 189 19.29 -2.13 -12.67
C TRP A 189 18.72 -3.07 -11.62
N TRP A 190 19.44 -4.16 -11.35
CA TRP A 190 19.14 -5.10 -10.29
C TRP A 190 20.39 -5.36 -9.46
N TRP A 191 20.20 -5.56 -8.16
CA TRP A 191 21.26 -5.89 -7.22
C TRP A 191 20.90 -7.14 -6.42
N TYR A 192 21.92 -7.82 -5.95
CA TYR A 192 21.80 -8.88 -4.96
C TYR A 192 21.66 -8.28 -3.54
N PRO A 193 21.22 -9.08 -2.55
CA PRO A 193 21.10 -8.61 -1.17
C PRO A 193 22.41 -8.11 -0.53
N ASP A 194 23.56 -8.53 -1.04
CA ASP A 194 24.88 -8.06 -0.60
C ASP A 194 25.33 -6.76 -1.28
N GLY A 195 24.52 -6.22 -2.19
CA GLY A 195 24.79 -5.00 -2.95
C GLY A 195 25.57 -5.24 -4.24
N ALA A 196 25.97 -6.47 -4.56
CA ALA A 196 26.58 -6.80 -5.83
C ALA A 196 25.59 -6.59 -6.98
N LYS A 197 26.09 -6.19 -8.15
CA LYS A 197 25.23 -6.04 -9.34
C LYS A 197 24.73 -7.42 -9.76
N LYS A 198 23.42 -7.52 -10.01
CA LYS A 198 22.75 -8.72 -10.51
C LYS A 198 22.44 -8.60 -12.00
N GLY A 199 22.03 -7.41 -12.43
CA GLY A 199 21.75 -7.14 -13.83
C GLY A 199 21.72 -5.65 -14.16
N VAL A 200 21.94 -5.34 -15.44
CA VAL A 200 21.70 -4.02 -16.03
C VAL A 200 21.06 -4.22 -17.40
N ALA A 201 20.02 -3.47 -17.71
CA ALA A 201 19.39 -3.49 -19.02
C ALA A 201 19.19 -2.07 -19.56
N ASP A 202 19.20 -1.95 -20.87
CA ASP A 202 18.72 -0.78 -21.61
C ASP A 202 17.69 -1.27 -22.62
N ILE A 203 16.43 -0.95 -22.36
CA ILE A 203 15.26 -1.45 -23.10
C ILE A 203 14.46 -0.26 -23.57
N SER A 204 14.15 -0.16 -24.85
CA SER A 204 13.30 0.89 -25.40
C SER A 204 12.26 0.29 -26.33
N ASN A 205 10.98 0.62 -26.12
CA ASN A 205 9.86 0.03 -26.86
C ASN A 205 9.91 -1.51 -26.89
N GLY A 206 10.13 -2.14 -25.74
CA GLY A 206 10.16 -3.60 -25.59
C GLY A 206 11.41 -4.30 -26.13
N LEU A 207 12.32 -3.59 -26.79
CA LEU A 207 13.54 -4.16 -27.38
C LEU A 207 14.79 -3.62 -26.66
N GLY A 208 15.78 -4.47 -26.44
CA GLY A 208 17.00 -4.00 -25.79
C GLY A 208 18.00 -5.10 -25.48
N LYS A 209 18.92 -4.78 -24.58
CA LYS A 209 19.92 -5.73 -24.10
C LYS A 209 19.94 -5.75 -22.59
N ILE A 210 20.24 -6.91 -22.03
CA ILE A 210 20.48 -7.10 -20.61
C ILE A 210 21.84 -7.76 -20.41
N THR A 211 22.61 -7.25 -19.46
CA THR A 211 23.82 -7.89 -18.95
C THR A 211 23.53 -8.41 -17.56
N LEU A 212 23.70 -9.72 -17.37
CA LEU A 212 23.54 -10.42 -16.10
C LEU A 212 24.90 -10.72 -15.49
N PHE A 213 24.96 -10.74 -14.17
CA PHE A 213 26.15 -11.04 -13.37
C PHE A 213 25.85 -12.21 -12.43
N SER A 214 26.82 -13.12 -12.23
CA SER A 214 26.67 -14.20 -11.26
C SER A 214 26.82 -13.66 -9.84
N LEU A 215 26.25 -14.38 -8.87
CA LEU A 215 26.29 -13.97 -7.46
C LEU A 215 27.73 -13.88 -6.91
N ASP A 216 28.62 -14.76 -7.35
CA ASP A 216 30.04 -14.74 -6.97
C ASP A 216 30.87 -13.71 -7.76
N GLY A 217 30.28 -13.03 -8.74
CA GLY A 217 30.93 -12.05 -9.60
C GLY A 217 31.91 -12.62 -10.61
N THR A 218 32.00 -13.95 -10.77
CA THR A 218 32.98 -14.59 -11.67
C THR A 218 32.51 -14.66 -13.12
N HIS A 219 31.21 -14.55 -13.38
CA HIS A 219 30.61 -14.66 -14.71
C HIS A 219 29.77 -13.44 -15.06
N THR A 220 29.78 -13.08 -16.33
CA THR A 220 28.96 -12.01 -16.90
C THR A 220 28.52 -12.42 -18.30
N LYS A 221 27.23 -12.29 -18.59
CA LYS A 221 26.67 -12.60 -19.92
C LYS A 221 25.71 -11.51 -20.37
N GLN A 222 25.73 -11.21 -21.66
CA GLN A 222 24.80 -10.28 -22.30
C GLN A 222 23.84 -11.03 -23.20
N TYR A 223 22.57 -10.63 -23.16
CA TYR A 223 21.46 -11.23 -23.89
C TYR A 223 20.62 -10.15 -24.57
N GLU A 224 19.91 -10.54 -25.62
CA GLU A 224 18.90 -9.69 -26.25
C GLU A 224 17.59 -9.80 -25.47
N VAL A 225 16.84 -8.70 -25.41
CA VAL A 225 15.54 -8.61 -24.76
C VAL A 225 14.51 -8.22 -25.80
N MET A 226 13.41 -8.96 -25.86
CA MET A 226 12.24 -8.60 -26.66
C MET A 226 10.98 -8.87 -25.84
N GLU A 227 10.09 -7.89 -25.74
CA GLU A 227 8.76 -8.02 -25.12
C GLU A 227 8.84 -8.68 -23.72
N ASN A 228 9.73 -8.16 -22.86
CA ASN A 228 9.95 -8.63 -21.48
C ASN A 228 10.57 -10.05 -21.37
N GLN A 229 10.98 -10.66 -22.48
CA GLN A 229 11.65 -11.97 -22.53
C GLN A 229 13.14 -11.82 -22.89
N ILE A 230 13.97 -12.65 -22.27
CA ILE A 230 15.42 -12.70 -22.50
C ILE A 230 15.72 -13.84 -23.45
N PHE A 231 16.45 -13.53 -24.53
CA PHE A 231 16.79 -14.45 -25.59
C PHE A 231 18.26 -14.80 -25.57
N CYS A 232 18.47 -16.07 -25.86
CA CYS A 232 19.75 -16.69 -26.06
C CYS A 232 20.26 -16.45 -27.51
N SER A 233 21.55 -16.68 -27.79
CA SER A 233 22.13 -16.50 -29.14
C SER A 233 21.54 -17.43 -30.21
N SER A 234 20.93 -18.56 -29.82
CA SER A 234 20.19 -19.45 -30.74
C SER A 234 18.82 -18.89 -31.14
N GLY A 235 18.33 -17.85 -30.45
CA GLY A 235 16.97 -17.31 -30.61
C GLY A 235 15.93 -17.97 -29.70
N GLU A 236 16.33 -18.90 -28.83
CA GLU A 236 15.44 -19.48 -27.82
C GLU A 236 15.22 -18.55 -26.63
N ILE A 237 14.03 -18.65 -26.01
CA ILE A 237 13.68 -17.92 -24.80
C ILE A 237 14.37 -18.59 -23.62
N LEU A 238 15.13 -17.82 -22.84
CA LEU A 238 15.70 -18.29 -21.58
C LEU A 238 14.67 -18.13 -20.45
N PHE A 239 14.25 -16.90 -20.17
CA PHE A 239 13.26 -16.57 -19.14
C PHE A 239 12.76 -15.12 -19.27
N SER A 240 11.69 -14.78 -18.54
CA SER A 240 11.20 -13.40 -18.41
C SER A 240 12.15 -12.55 -17.58
N ILE A 241 12.28 -11.25 -17.90
CA ILE A 241 13.05 -10.30 -17.10
C ILE A 241 12.57 -10.21 -15.65
N ASP A 242 11.30 -10.56 -15.38
CA ASP A 242 10.75 -10.58 -14.02
C ASP A 242 11.43 -11.63 -13.12
N GLN A 243 12.06 -12.65 -13.70
CA GLN A 243 12.89 -13.60 -12.95
C GLN A 243 14.13 -12.91 -12.35
N VAL A 244 14.65 -11.85 -12.98
CA VAL A 244 15.77 -11.06 -12.46
C VAL A 244 15.37 -10.32 -11.17
N SER A 245 14.11 -9.90 -11.05
CA SER A 245 13.54 -9.26 -9.86
C SER A 245 13.33 -10.19 -8.66
N THR A 246 13.46 -11.50 -8.83
CA THR A 246 13.39 -12.47 -7.73
C THR A 246 14.67 -12.46 -6.87
N ASN A 247 14.67 -13.14 -5.74
CA ASN A 247 15.90 -13.32 -4.94
C ASN A 247 16.77 -14.49 -5.44
N ALA A 248 16.35 -15.22 -6.48
CA ALA A 248 17.12 -16.34 -7.01
C ALA A 248 18.42 -15.85 -7.67
N PRO A 249 19.53 -16.60 -7.55
CA PRO A 249 20.74 -16.33 -8.31
C PRO A 249 20.47 -16.43 -9.82
N MET A 250 21.28 -15.73 -10.61
CA MET A 250 21.15 -15.83 -12.07
C MET A 250 21.86 -17.10 -12.52
N PRO A 251 21.24 -17.91 -13.40
CA PRO A 251 21.79 -19.20 -13.82
C PRO A 251 22.88 -18.97 -14.88
N ILE A 252 23.88 -18.15 -14.58
CA ILE A 252 24.99 -17.86 -15.49
C ILE A 252 26.27 -18.43 -14.90
N GLY A 253 26.95 -19.28 -15.66
CA GLY A 253 28.24 -19.86 -15.26
C GLY A 253 28.19 -21.15 -14.45
N ASP A 254 27.01 -21.69 -14.14
CA ASP A 254 26.84 -22.98 -13.45
C ASP A 254 26.61 -24.17 -14.40
N GLY A 255 26.64 -23.94 -15.71
CA GLY A 255 26.38 -24.95 -16.74
C GLY A 255 24.91 -25.31 -16.95
N THR A 256 23.96 -24.68 -16.23
CA THR A 256 22.53 -25.02 -16.29
C THR A 256 21.71 -24.14 -17.25
N CYS A 257 22.31 -23.08 -17.79
CA CYS A 257 21.64 -22.12 -18.68
C CYS A 257 22.62 -21.56 -19.72
N ASP A 258 23.25 -22.48 -20.45
CA ASP A 258 23.79 -22.16 -21.76
C ASP A 258 22.78 -22.65 -22.78
N CYS A 259 22.39 -21.76 -23.69
CA CYS A 259 21.62 -21.87 -24.93
C CYS A 259 21.52 -23.22 -25.68
N ALA A 260 22.24 -24.25 -25.26
CA ALA A 260 22.44 -25.51 -25.94
C ALA A 260 22.05 -26.73 -25.11
N ASP A 261 21.76 -26.62 -23.80
CA ASP A 261 21.44 -27.82 -23.02
C ASP A 261 20.51 -27.58 -21.82
N CYS A 262 19.21 -27.59 -22.10
CA CYS A 262 18.20 -27.98 -21.12
C CYS A 262 17.47 -29.26 -21.56
N SER A 263 17.96 -29.95 -22.59
CA SER A 263 17.28 -31.12 -23.16
C SER A 263 18.11 -32.40 -23.31
N ASP A 264 19.43 -32.44 -23.08
CA ASP A 264 20.14 -33.72 -23.18
C ASP A 264 21.36 -33.83 -22.24
N GLU A 265 21.14 -34.14 -20.96
CA GLU A 265 22.03 -35.12 -20.29
C GLU A 265 21.23 -36.13 -19.45
N PRO A 266 21.30 -37.44 -19.78
CA PRO A 266 20.70 -38.48 -18.97
C PRO A 266 21.64 -38.84 -17.81
N SER A 267 21.13 -38.78 -16.59
CA SER A 267 21.70 -39.53 -15.46
C SER A 267 20.61 -39.74 -14.41
N ASN A 268 20.30 -40.95 -13.93
CA ASN A 268 20.81 -42.29 -14.12
C ASN A 268 19.67 -43.25 -13.70
#